data_AF-A0A967WPL7-F1
#
_entry.id   AF-A0A967WPL7-F1
#
_cell.length_a   1.000
_cell.length_b   1.000
_cell.length_c   1.000
_cell.angle_alpha   90.00
_cell.angle_beta   90.00
_cell.angle_gamma   90.00
#
_symmetry.space_group_name_H-M   'P 1'
#
loop_
_entity.id
_entity.type
_entity.pdbx_description
1 polymer ?
#
loop_
_entity_poly.entity_id
_entity_poly.type
_entity_poly.pdbx_seq_one_letter_code
_entity_poly.pdbx_strand_id
1 'polypeptide(L)' 'QEIGEEKVEYVARNQLHVSFSKPYLANEADVEEYLDQLKAAMLVAIKDGKRIQI' A
#
# COMPACT_ATOMS: atom_id res chain seq x y z
N GLN A 1 12.97 -26.77 -6.54
CA GLN A 1 11.52 -26.93 -6.36
C GLN A 1 10.87 -25.87 -7.24
N GLU A 2 10.19 -26.32 -8.28
CA GLU A 2 9.59 -25.48 -9.32
C GLU A 2 8.18 -25.11 -8.86
N ILE A 3 7.93 -23.80 -8.69
CA ILE A 3 6.60 -23.23 -8.52
C ILE A 3 6.51 -22.19 -9.63
N GLY A 4 5.57 -22.38 -10.57
CA GLY A 4 5.37 -21.47 -11.69
C GLY A 4 5.23 -20.04 -11.18
N GLU A 5 6.21 -19.21 -11.51
CA GLU A 5 6.25 -17.79 -11.20
C GLU A 5 5.19 -17.07 -12.04
N GLU A 6 3.93 -17.18 -11.65
CA GLU A 6 3.06 -16.01 -11.81
C GLU A 6 3.75 -14.94 -10.97
N LYS A 7 4.37 -13.95 -11.63
CA LYS A 7 5.16 -12.91 -10.98
C LYS A 7 4.27 -12.17 -10.01
N VAL A 8 4.16 -12.67 -8.79
CA VAL A 8 3.49 -11.98 -7.71
C VAL A 8 4.35 -10.75 -7.47
N GLU A 9 3.92 -9.61 -8.01
CA GLU A 9 4.62 -8.36 -7.81
C GLU A 9 4.46 -7.99 -6.34
N TYR A 10 5.57 -8.07 -5.61
CA TYR A 10 5.63 -7.66 -4.23
C TYR A 10 5.88 -6.15 -4.18
N VAL A 11 4.91 -5.40 -3.66
CA VAL A 11 5.06 -3.97 -3.42
C VAL A 11 5.45 -3.81 -1.96
N ALA A 12 6.60 -3.20 -1.70
CA ALA A 12 7.01 -2.89 -0.33
C ALA A 12 6.04 -1.86 0.26
N ARG A 13 5.73 -1.95 1.55
CA ARG A 13 4.90 -0.95 2.25
C ARG A 13 5.40 0.48 2.07
N ASN A 14 6.72 0.66 1.98
CA ASN A 14 7.36 1.96 1.76
C ASN A 14 7.26 2.47 0.31
N GLN A 15 6.88 1.61 -0.63
CA GLN A 15 6.65 1.91 -2.04
C GLN A 15 5.17 2.18 -2.36
N LEU A 16 4.25 1.83 -1.45
CA LEU A 16 2.87 2.26 -1.53
C LEU A 16 2.84 3.78 -1.41
N HIS A 17 2.73 4.43 -2.57
CA HIS A 17 2.59 5.86 -2.68
C HIS A 17 1.22 6.22 -2.13
N VAL A 18 1.15 6.49 -0.83
CA VAL A 18 -0.03 7.10 -0.24
C VAL A 18 0.01 8.55 -0.72
N SER A 19 -0.90 8.91 -1.61
CA SER A 19 -1.06 10.28 -2.13
C SER A 19 -1.61 11.22 -1.07
N PHE A 20 -0.98 11.23 0.10
CA PHE A 20 -1.33 12.12 1.18
C PHE A 20 -0.72 13.48 0.85
N SER A 21 -1.59 14.47 0.62
CA SER A 21 -1.19 15.82 0.18
C SER A 21 -0.28 16.56 1.17
N LYS A 22 -0.19 16.11 2.43
CA LYS A 22 0.67 16.73 3.43
C LYS A 22 1.96 15.94 3.63
N PRO A 23 3.09 16.62 3.85
CA PRO A 23 4.36 15.95 4.15
C PRO A 23 4.45 15.38 5.59
N TYR A 24 3.45 15.61 6.44
CA TYR A 24 3.40 15.10 7.82
C TYR A 24 1.97 14.97 8.35
N LEU A 25 1.79 14.12 9.36
CA LEU A 25 0.54 13.95 10.12
C LEU A 25 0.58 14.90 11.31
N ALA A 26 -0.32 15.89 11.36
CA ALA A 26 -0.30 16.90 12.43
C ALA A 26 -1.28 16.58 13.58
N ASN A 27 -2.35 15.85 13.27
CA ASN A 27 -3.42 15.51 14.20
C ASN A 27 -4.00 14.11 13.89
N GLU A 28 -4.88 13.63 14.76
CA GLU A 28 -5.53 12.33 14.59
C GLU A 28 -6.31 12.23 13.27
N ALA A 29 -6.98 13.31 12.86
CA ALA A 29 -7.69 13.35 11.58
C ALA A 29 -6.75 13.15 10.38
N ASP A 30 -5.55 13.75 10.39
CA ASP A 30 -4.54 13.51 9.35
C ASP A 30 -4.11 12.04 9.33
N VAL A 31 -3.96 11.42 10.50
CA VAL A 31 -3.62 9.99 10.62
C VAL A 31 -4.74 9.11 10.05
N GLU A 32 -5.99 9.41 10.38
CA GLU A 32 -7.14 8.66 9.87
C GLU A 32 -7.25 8.77 8.34
N GLU A 33 -7.12 9.97 7.78
CA GLU A 33 -7.14 10.16 6.32
C GLU A 33 -5.95 9.47 5.63
N TYR A 34 -4.77 9.48 6.24
CA TYR A 34 -3.61 8.75 5.72
C TYR A 34 -3.82 7.23 5.74
N LEU A 35 -4.37 6.70 6.84
CA LEU A 35 -4.63 5.27 6.99
C LEU A 35 -5.74 4.79 6.03
N ASP A 36 -6.77 5.60 5.81
CA ASP A 36 -7.82 5.27 4.85
C ASP A 36 -7.27 5.19 3.42
N GLN A 37 -6.46 6.19 3.03
CA GLN A 37 -5.80 6.20 1.72
C GLN A 37 -4.78 5.07 1.57
N LEU A 38 -3.99 4.78 2.61
CA LEU A 38 -3.07 3.64 2.61
C LEU A 38 -3.84 2.34 2.45
N LYS A 39 -4.92 2.14 3.21
CA LYS A 39 -5.78 0.95 3.10
C LYS A 39 -6.37 0.82 1.69
N ALA A 40 -6.87 1.90 1.11
CA ALA A 40 -7.39 1.90 -0.25
C ALA A 40 -6.30 1.49 -1.25
N ALA A 41 -5.09 2.06 -1.15
CA ALA A 41 -3.96 1.71 -2.01
C ALA A 41 -3.53 0.25 -1.86
N MET A 42 -3.52 -0.27 -0.62
CA MET A 42 -3.23 -1.67 -0.34
C MET A 42 -4.28 -2.60 -0.97
N LEU A 43 -5.57 -2.26 -0.83
CA LEU A 43 -6.65 -3.04 -1.44
C LEU A 43 -6.59 -3.02 -2.96
N VAL A 44 -6.24 -1.88 -3.57
CA VAL A 44 -6.03 -1.77 -5.03
C VAL A 44 -4.86 -2.65 -5.46
N ALA A 45 -3.72 -2.59 -4.78
CA ALA A 45 -2.57 -3.44 -5.09
C ALA A 45 -2.92 -4.94 -4.99
N ILE A 46 -3.62 -5.36 -3.93
CA ILE A 46 -4.07 -6.75 -3.77
C ILE A 46 -5.05 -7.15 -4.87
N LYS A 47 -6.00 -6.27 -5.24
CA LYS A 47 -6.92 -6.50 -6.36
C LYS A 47 -6.23 -6.61 -7.71
N ASP A 48 -5.11 -5.90 -7.89
CA ASP A 48 -4.25 -5.95 -9.06
C ASP A 48 -3.39 -7.22 -9.12
N GLY A 49 -3.54 -8.14 -8.14
CA GLY A 49 -2.76 -9.37 -8.03
C GLY A 49 -1.41 -9.20 -7.33
N LYS A 50 -1.13 -8.01 -6.80
CA LYS A 50 0.13 -7.69 -6.12
C LYS A 50 0.06 -8.06 -4.65
N ARG A 51 1.17 -8.57 -4.09
CA ARG A 51 1.28 -8.84 -2.64
C ARG A 51 2.02 -7.69 -1.96
N ILE A 52 1.61 -7.35 -0.74
CA ILE A 52 2.25 -6.27 0.00
C ILE A 52 3.24 -6.88 0.99
N GLN A 53 4.49 -6.43 0.93
CA GLN A 53 5.54 -6.82 1.86
C GLN A 53 5.65 -5.77 2.97
N ILE A 54 5.51 -6.23 4.23
CA ILE A 54 5.63 -5.44 5.46
C ILE A 54 6.98 -5.60 6.12
#